data_AF-A0A8T5JFP2-F1
#
_entry.id   AF-A0A8T5JFP2-F1
#
_cell.length_a   1.000
_cell.length_b   1.000
_cell.length_c   1.000
_cell.angle_alpha   90.00
_cell.angle_beta   90.00
_cell.angle_gamma   90.00
#
_symmetry.space_group_name_H-M   'P 1'
#
loop_
_entity.id
_entity.type
_entity.pdbx_description
1 polymer ?
#
loop_
_entity_poly.entity_id
_entity_poly.type
_entity_poly.pdbx_seq_one_letter_code
_entity_poly.pdbx_strand_id
1 'polypeptide(L)' 'PEPFTPEPCETYSKADIDYWCAVVEKVIEEAYTDPELVRTAPHNSSNHRIAFDGFNDPKKWAMSWRVYRRKQDE' A
#
# COMPACT_ATOMS: atom_id res chain seq x y z
N PRO A 1 -15.82 6.84 7.03
CA PRO A 1 -14.40 6.55 7.34
C PRO A 1 -14.23 5.05 7.55
N GLU A 2 -13.28 4.44 6.86
CA GLU A 2 -12.87 3.06 7.13
C GLU A 2 -11.91 3.11 8.32
N PRO A 3 -12.28 2.58 9.50
CA PRO A 3 -11.42 2.64 10.67
C PRO A 3 -10.18 1.76 10.47
N PHE A 4 -9.04 2.26 10.92
CA PHE A 4 -7.78 1.51 10.96
C PHE A 4 -7.70 0.71 12.27
N THR A 5 -7.40 -0.59 12.19
CA THR A 5 -7.28 -1.48 13.34
C THR A 5 -5.83 -1.96 13.49
N PRO A 6 -5.03 -1.37 14.41
CA PRO A 6 -3.70 -1.89 14.72
C PRO A 6 -3.80 -3.18 15.54
N GLU A 7 -3.11 -4.24 15.09
CA GLU A 7 -3.03 -5.54 15.75
C GLU A 7 -1.55 -5.92 15.99
N PRO A 8 -0.94 -5.50 17.11
CA PRO A 8 0.37 -5.99 17.49
C PRO A 8 0.24 -7.42 18.04
N CYS A 9 0.90 -8.39 17.39
CA CYS A 9 0.99 -9.76 17.91
C CYS A 9 2.00 -9.86 19.07
N GLU A 10 2.09 -11.03 19.70
CA GLU A 10 2.89 -11.31 20.89
C GLU A 10 4.40 -11.23 20.69
N THR A 11 4.89 -11.27 19.45
CA THR A 11 6.33 -11.30 19.14
C THR A 11 6.98 -9.92 19.16
N TYR A 12 6.20 -8.84 19.07
CA TYR A 12 6.75 -7.49 19.02
C TYR A 12 7.19 -7.00 20.40
N SER A 13 8.40 -6.45 20.47
CA SER A 13 8.87 -5.80 21.69
C SER A 13 8.17 -4.45 21.88
N LYS A 14 8.26 -3.90 23.10
CA LYS A 14 7.82 -2.52 23.36
C LYS A 14 8.52 -1.52 22.42
N ALA A 15 9.81 -1.72 22.15
CA ALA A 15 10.59 -0.83 21.30
C ALA A 15 10.08 -0.82 19.85
N ASP A 16 9.65 -1.98 19.33
CA ASP A 16 9.05 -2.07 17.99
C ASP A 16 7.72 -1.32 17.93
N ILE A 17 6.90 -1.44 18.98
CA ILE A 17 5.61 -0.73 19.09
C ILE A 17 5.83 0.79 19.22
N ASP A 18 6.79 1.22 20.05
CA ASP A 18 7.13 2.64 20.20
C ASP A 18 7.61 3.22 18.86
N TYR A 19 8.44 2.47 18.12
CA TYR A 19 8.89 2.86 16.80
C TYR A 19 7.73 2.98 15.80
N TRP A 20 6.82 2.01 15.78
CA TRP A 20 5.63 2.07 14.94
C TRP A 20 4.75 3.28 15.27
N CYS A 21 4.54 3.59 16.56
CA CYS A 21 3.81 4.78 17.00
C CYS A 21 4.49 6.08 16.51
N ALA A 22 5.81 6.18 16.60
CA ALA A 22 6.56 7.34 16.12
C ALA A 22 6.43 7.52 14.59
N VAL A 23 6.39 6.43 13.82
CA VAL A 23 6.13 6.47 12.38
C VAL A 23 4.72 6.99 12.09
N VAL A 24 3.71 6.51 12.83
CA VAL A 24 2.32 6.99 12.65
C VAL A 24 2.20 8.48 13.00
N GLU A 25 2.82 8.93 14.08
CA GLU A 25 2.88 10.35 14.45
C GLU A 25 3.49 11.19 13.32
N LYS A 26 4.58 10.71 12.71
CA LYS A 26 5.21 11.39 11.58
C LYS A 26 4.30 11.45 10.35
N VAL A 27 3.62 10.36 10.01
CA VAL A 27 2.64 10.33 8.90
C VAL A 27 1.49 11.29 9.15
N ILE A 28 1.04 11.43 10.41
CA ILE A 28 -0.01 12.39 10.78
C ILE A 28 0.49 13.83 10.59
N GLU A 29 1.70 14.16 11.08
CA GLU A 29 2.33 15.46 10.85
C GLU A 29 2.39 15.78 9.34
N GLU A 30 2.93 14.85 8.55
CA GLU A 30 3.03 14.99 7.09
C GLU A 30 1.66 15.17 6.43
N ALA A 31 0.63 14.44 6.86
CA ALA A 31 -0.72 14.59 6.34
C ALA A 31 -1.32 15.98 6.60
N TYR A 32 -0.92 16.66 7.68
CA TYR A 32 -1.34 18.04 7.95
C TYR A 32 -0.46 19.09 7.27
N THR A 33 0.85 18.86 7.14
CA THR A 33 1.80 19.85 6.59
C THR A 33 1.98 19.76 5.07
N ASP A 34 2.03 18.55 4.53
CA ASP A 34 2.17 18.25 3.11
C ASP A 34 1.34 16.99 2.73
N PRO A 35 0.02 17.14 2.53
CA PRO A 35 -0.87 16.02 2.24
C PRO A 35 -0.51 15.27 0.96
N GLU A 36 0.12 15.93 -0.02
CA GLU A 36 0.44 15.31 -1.30
C GLU A 36 1.55 14.27 -1.15
N LEU A 37 2.52 14.49 -0.25
CA LEU A 37 3.55 13.50 0.07
C LEU A 37 2.93 12.15 0.50
N VAL A 38 1.91 12.18 1.36
CA VAL A 38 1.22 10.99 1.85
C VAL A 38 0.35 10.35 0.76
N ARG A 39 -0.39 11.17 -0.02
CA ARG A 39 -1.31 10.67 -1.08
C ARG A 39 -0.59 9.99 -2.25
N THR A 40 0.62 10.44 -2.55
CA THR A 40 1.44 9.96 -3.67
C THR A 40 2.39 8.83 -3.28
N ALA A 41 2.43 8.45 -2.00
CA ALA A 41 3.18 7.29 -1.54
C ALA A 41 2.74 5.99 -2.26
N PRO A 42 3.63 5.00 -2.42
CA PRO A 42 5.02 4.97 -1.97
C PRO A 42 6.03 5.60 -2.97
N HIS A 43 7.07 6.23 -2.43
CA HIS A 43 8.12 6.94 -3.20
C HIS A 43 9.37 6.12 -3.47
N ASN A 44 9.82 5.34 -2.48
CA ASN A 44 11.07 4.58 -2.51
C ASN A 44 10.85 3.07 -2.33
N SER A 45 9.68 2.56 -2.72
CA SER A 45 9.38 1.13 -2.71
C SER A 45 9.72 0.50 -4.06
N SER A 46 9.88 -0.82 -4.09
CA SER A 46 10.11 -1.59 -5.33
C SER A 46 8.98 -1.46 -6.35
N ASN A 47 7.77 -1.08 -5.91
CA ASN A 47 6.61 -0.82 -6.74
C ASN A 47 5.90 0.46 -6.27
N HIS A 48 5.23 1.13 -7.21
CA HIS A 48 4.35 2.27 -6.91
C HIS A 48 2.93 1.81 -6.60
N ARG A 49 2.03 2.78 -6.34
CA ARG A 49 0.62 2.53 -6.10
C ARG A 49 0.00 1.71 -7.24
N ILE A 50 -0.58 0.57 -6.89
CA ILE A 50 -1.22 -0.33 -7.85
C ILE A 50 -2.55 0.27 -8.30
N ALA A 51 -2.81 0.27 -9.60
CA ALA A 51 -4.09 0.65 -10.17
C ALA A 51 -5.14 -0.45 -9.91
N PHE A 52 -6.22 -0.10 -9.20
CA PHE A 52 -7.26 -1.06 -8.81
C PHE A 52 -8.26 -1.39 -9.93
N ASP A 53 -8.24 -0.66 -11.05
CA ASP A 53 -9.15 -0.85 -12.18
C ASP A 53 -9.03 -2.25 -12.80
N GLY A 54 -7.81 -2.82 -12.81
CA GLY A 54 -7.53 -4.16 -13.30
C GLY A 54 -8.14 -5.28 -12.45
N PHE A 55 -8.46 -5.04 -11.19
CA PHE A 55 -8.98 -6.08 -10.28
C PHE A 55 -10.47 -6.35 -10.45
N ASN A 56 -11.22 -5.42 -11.04
CA ASN A 56 -12.67 -5.56 -11.27
C ASN A 56 -13.03 -5.97 -12.70
N ASP A 57 -12.06 -6.11 -13.60
CA ASP A 57 -12.28 -6.51 -14.99
C ASP A 57 -11.69 -7.91 -15.26
N PRO A 58 -12.53 -8.96 -15.31
CA PRO A 58 -12.10 -10.32 -15.63
C PRO A 58 -11.36 -10.45 -16.97
N LYS A 59 -11.61 -9.54 -17.92
CA LYS A 59 -10.90 -9.52 -19.20
C LYS A 59 -9.43 -9.15 -19.02
N LYS A 60 -9.08 -8.34 -18.02
CA LYS A 60 -7.70 -7.94 -17.72
C LYS A 60 -6.93 -8.96 -16.87
N TRP A 61 -7.61 -9.86 -16.14
CA TRP A 61 -6.94 -10.81 -15.26
C TRP A 61 -6.04 -11.80 -16.00
N ALA A 62 -4.81 -12.00 -15.53
CA ALA A 62 -3.87 -12.95 -16.12
C ALA A 62 -3.20 -13.81 -15.05
N MET A 63 -3.69 -15.03 -14.86
CA MET A 63 -3.17 -15.98 -13.85
C MET A 63 -1.88 -16.70 -14.29
N SER A 64 -1.39 -16.43 -15.50
CA SER A 64 -0.11 -16.93 -15.99
C SER A 64 0.51 -15.96 -16.99
N TRP A 65 1.83 -15.98 -17.10
CA TRP A 65 2.56 -15.17 -18.08
C TRP A 65 2.08 -15.40 -19.52
N ARG A 66 1.77 -16.64 -19.89
CA ARG A 66 1.25 -16.98 -21.22
C ARG A 66 -0.11 -16.33 -21.49
N VAL A 67 -0.99 -16.27 -20.49
CA VAL A 67 -2.30 -15.60 -20.62
C VAL A 67 -2.13 -14.09 -20.70
N TYR A 68 -1.20 -13.52 -19.92
CA TYR A 68 -0.87 -12.10 -19.99
C TYR A 68 -0.44 -11.70 -21.41
N ARG A 69 0.55 -12.40 -21.98
CA ARG A 69 1.03 -12.09 -23.34
C ARG A 69 -0.08 -12.14 -24.39
N ARG A 70 -0.89 -13.21 -24.39
CA ARG A 70 -2.02 -13.33 -25.34
C ARG A 70 -3.00 -12.15 -25.26
N LYS A 71 -3.26 -11.62 -24.07
CA LYS A 71 -4.18 -10.50 -23.84
C LYS A 71 -3.56 -9.12 -24.10
N GLN A 72 -2.23 -9.03 -24.21
CA GLN A 72 -1.53 -7.80 -24.59
C GLN A 72 -1.32 -7.72 -26.10
N ASP A 73 -1.28 -8.87 -26.79
CA ASP A 73 -1.14 -8.98 -28.24
C ASP A 73 -2.50 -8.89 -28.99
N GLU A 74 -3.63 -8.92 -28.26
CA GLU A 74 -5.02 -8.71 -28.73
C GLU A 74 -5.40 -7.21 -28.72
#